data_AF-A0A8C5G6Z2-F1
#
_entry.id   AF-A0A8C5G6Z2-F1
#
_cell.length_a   1.000
_cell.length_b   1.000
_cell.length_c   1.000
_cell.angle_alpha   90.00
_cell.angle_beta   90.00
_cell.angle_gamma   90.00
#
_symmetry.space_group_name_H-M   'P 1'
#
loop_
_entity.id
_entity.type
_entity.pdbx_description
1 polymer ?
#
loop_
_entity_poly.entity_id
_entity_poly.type
_entity_poly.pdbx_seq_one_letter_code
_entity_poly.pdbx_strand_id
1 'polypeptide(L)'
;MTFTLFPIRLLIAAFMMLLAWPFAFLASEWRSEATVEPQCLWRRLVDIILKIIMRVMWFAGGFHWMTVKGQRALPREAPILTLAPHSSYFDAIPVTMTMSSIVMKSESKDIPLWGTLIKYIRPVFVSRSDQDSRKKTVEEIKRRAHSGGEWPQIMIFPEGTCTNRSCLITFKPGAFIPAVPVQPVVIRYPNKLVGLFEILWLTLCQLHNEFVIEFLPIYTPSEEEKKNPTLFAINVRRVMAEALGVPITDYSFEDCQLAMAEGQLRLPVDTCLLEFAKLVRGLGLKLQNSEKTLQDYGNRVRKLEKKKLGFDDFAHFLDVPASDMLRDMFDLFDEHEDNSMDIREFVIALSVVCRPAKTLGTMKLAFRMFETVEDGAITERELAVILKTALGVTHLSVSSLFAAIDAENTGKMTFGKKFSVALDFLPIMIAHLVFNPPPHYSWA
;
A
#
# COMPACT_ATOMS: atom_id res chain seq x y z
N MET A 1 -25.01 -16.38 15.91
CA MET A 1 -23.56 -16.14 16.14
C MET A 1 -23.26 -14.64 16.13
N THR A 2 -23.60 -13.93 15.06
CA THR A 2 -23.52 -12.46 14.96
C THR A 2 -24.10 -11.67 16.13
N PHE A 3 -25.37 -11.89 16.49
CA PHE A 3 -26.03 -11.08 17.54
C PHE A 3 -25.72 -11.52 18.97
N THR A 4 -24.93 -12.58 19.16
CA THR A 4 -24.67 -13.19 20.47
C THR A 4 -23.18 -13.37 20.73
N LEU A 5 -22.52 -14.22 19.95
CA LEU A 5 -21.12 -14.59 20.14
C LEU A 5 -20.16 -13.43 19.84
N PHE A 6 -20.39 -12.70 18.74
CA PHE A 6 -19.55 -11.57 18.34
C PHE A 6 -19.47 -10.47 19.43
N PRO A 7 -20.59 -9.88 19.91
CA PRO A 7 -20.50 -8.81 20.91
C PRO A 7 -19.90 -9.29 22.23
N ILE A 8 -20.22 -10.51 22.67
CA ILE A 8 -19.63 -11.08 23.90
C ILE A 8 -18.11 -11.21 23.77
N ARG A 9 -17.62 -11.77 22.65
CA ARG A 9 -16.18 -11.94 22.43
C ARG A 9 -15.46 -10.62 22.26
N LEU A 10 -16.09 -9.65 21.61
CA LEU A 10 -15.54 -8.30 21.48
C LEU A 10 -15.41 -7.62 22.85
N LEU A 11 -16.41 -7.75 23.72
CA LEU A 11 -16.37 -7.24 25.10
C LEU A 11 -15.28 -7.92 25.92
N ILE A 12 -15.14 -9.25 25.82
CA ILE A 12 -14.06 -9.98 26.49
C ILE A 12 -12.70 -9.49 25.98
N ALA A 13 -12.54 -9.31 24.66
CA ALA A 13 -11.31 -8.80 24.09
C ALA A 13 -10.97 -7.40 24.60
N ALA A 14 -11.95 -6.48 24.62
CA ALA A 14 -11.78 -5.14 25.16
C ALA A 14 -11.40 -5.16 26.66
N PHE A 15 -12.04 -6.01 27.46
CA PHE A 15 -11.72 -6.19 28.87
C PHE A 15 -10.29 -6.72 29.08
N MET A 16 -9.86 -7.71 28.30
CA MET A 16 -8.50 -8.25 28.41
C MET A 16 -7.44 -7.22 28.00
N MET A 17 -7.73 -6.37 27.01
CA MET A 17 -6.85 -5.26 26.63
C MET A 17 -6.74 -4.21 27.74
N LEU A 18 -7.85 -3.87 28.41
CA LEU A 18 -7.86 -3.01 29.59
C LEU A 18 -7.07 -3.62 30.76
N LEU A 19 -7.19 -4.94 30.96
CA LEU A 19 -6.45 -5.66 32.00
C LEU A 19 -4.95 -5.71 31.72
N ALA A 20 -4.54 -5.84 30.45
CA ALA A 20 -3.13 -5.85 30.04
C ALA A 20 -2.49 -4.46 30.15
N TRP A 21 -3.26 -3.40 29.92
CA TRP A 21 -2.79 -2.02 29.87
C TRP A 21 -1.94 -1.57 31.09
N PRO A 22 -2.35 -1.74 32.37
CA PRO A 22 -1.56 -1.27 33.50
C PRO A 22 -0.19 -1.95 33.59
N PHE A 23 -0.10 -3.24 33.27
CA PHE A 23 1.17 -3.96 33.25
C PHE A 23 2.11 -3.44 32.17
N ALA A 24 1.58 -3.20 30.97
CA ALA A 24 2.35 -2.64 29.87
C ALA A 24 2.74 -1.17 30.13
N PHE A 25 1.87 -0.37 30.75
CA PHE A 25 2.13 1.01 31.13
C PHE A 25 3.29 1.09 32.12
N LEU A 26 3.17 0.41 33.26
CA LEU A 26 4.20 0.38 34.30
C LEU A 26 5.56 -0.10 33.76
N ALA A 27 5.53 -1.05 32.83
CA ALA A 27 6.75 -1.60 32.25
C ALA A 27 7.34 -0.77 31.10
N SER A 28 6.57 0.17 30.53
CA SER A 28 7.01 1.05 29.44
C SER A 28 7.47 2.42 29.93
N GLU A 29 6.85 2.96 30.99
CA GLU A 29 7.14 4.31 31.50
C GLU A 29 8.59 4.48 32.00
N TRP A 30 9.22 3.37 32.43
CA TRP A 30 10.58 3.35 32.95
C TRP A 30 11.61 2.81 31.95
N ARG A 31 11.38 2.99 30.65
CA ARG A 31 12.19 2.36 29.60
C ARG A 31 12.71 3.39 28.61
N SER A 32 14.04 3.47 28.45
CA SER A 32 14.62 4.27 27.37
C SER A 32 14.29 3.67 26.00
N GLU A 33 13.92 4.52 25.03
CA GLU A 33 13.76 4.11 23.63
C GLU A 33 15.12 3.79 22.96
N ALA A 34 16.21 4.35 23.48
CA ALA A 34 17.53 4.27 22.84
C ALA A 34 18.37 3.06 23.25
N THR A 35 18.16 2.50 24.46
CA THR A 35 19.01 1.45 25.03
C THR A 35 18.21 0.21 25.45
N VAL A 36 18.79 -0.98 25.20
CA VAL A 36 18.24 -2.22 25.77
C VAL A 36 18.65 -2.31 27.22
N GLU A 37 17.73 -1.94 28.10
CA GLU A 37 17.91 -2.28 29.51
C GLU A 37 17.83 -3.80 29.73
N PRO A 38 18.68 -4.38 30.61
CA PRO A 38 18.67 -5.80 30.92
C PRO A 38 17.29 -6.29 31.33
N GLN A 39 16.90 -7.49 30.88
CA GLN A 39 15.67 -8.13 31.36
C GLN A 39 15.85 -8.57 32.82
N CYS A 40 15.42 -7.72 33.74
CA CYS A 40 15.26 -8.04 35.15
C CYS A 40 14.07 -9.00 35.39
N LEU A 41 14.09 -9.70 36.53
CA LEU A 41 13.10 -10.73 36.87
C LEU A 41 11.65 -10.20 36.82
N TRP A 42 11.40 -8.99 37.32
CA TRP A 42 10.05 -8.41 37.30
C TRP A 42 9.54 -8.18 35.87
N ARG A 43 10.39 -7.80 34.92
CA ARG A 43 10.00 -7.61 33.51
C ARG A 43 9.68 -8.93 32.84
N ARG A 44 10.42 -10.00 33.17
CA ARG A 44 10.08 -11.36 32.71
C ARG A 44 8.73 -11.81 33.26
N LEU A 45 8.40 -11.46 34.51
CA LEU A 45 7.08 -11.73 35.08
C LEU A 45 5.99 -10.94 34.34
N VAL A 46 6.23 -9.67 34.01
CA VAL A 46 5.29 -8.88 33.19
C VAL A 46 5.11 -9.50 31.80
N ASP A 47 6.18 -9.94 31.14
CA ASP A 47 6.11 -10.65 29.86
C ASP A 47 5.21 -11.90 29.97
N ILE A 48 5.39 -12.70 31.03
CA ILE A 48 4.58 -13.91 31.28
C ILE A 48 3.11 -13.55 31.51
N ILE A 49 2.84 -12.56 32.36
CA ILE A 49 1.46 -12.10 32.65
C ILE A 49 0.79 -11.62 31.38
N LEU A 50 1.46 -10.77 30.59
CA LEU A 50 0.93 -10.28 29.32
C LEU A 50 0.68 -11.42 28.33
N LYS A 51 1.60 -12.39 28.20
CA LYS A 51 1.40 -13.58 27.36
C LYS A 51 0.16 -14.37 27.78
N ILE A 52 -0.06 -14.55 29.08
CA ILE A 52 -1.24 -15.25 29.61
C ILE A 52 -2.52 -14.47 29.28
N ILE A 53 -2.55 -13.15 29.55
CA ILE A 53 -3.71 -12.30 29.24
C ILE A 53 -4.04 -12.35 27.74
N MET A 54 -3.03 -12.19 26.88
CA MET A 54 -3.21 -12.26 25.43
C MET A 54 -3.65 -13.66 24.98
N ARG A 55 -3.12 -14.74 25.57
CA ARG A 55 -3.54 -16.11 25.25
C ARG A 55 -5.01 -16.36 25.61
N VAL A 56 -5.46 -15.86 26.76
CA VAL A 56 -6.87 -15.93 27.20
C VAL A 56 -7.75 -15.12 26.25
N MET A 57 -7.31 -13.92 25.86
CA MET A 57 -8.01 -13.10 24.86
C MET A 57 -8.20 -13.84 23.53
N TRP A 58 -7.13 -14.44 23.00
CA TRP A 58 -7.21 -15.21 21.74
C TRP A 58 -8.08 -16.45 21.88
N PHE A 59 -8.01 -17.15 23.02
CA PHE A 59 -8.87 -18.28 23.32
C PHE A 59 -10.35 -17.86 23.30
N ALA A 60 -10.70 -16.77 23.98
CA ALA A 60 -12.05 -16.22 23.96
C ALA A 60 -12.50 -15.81 22.55
N GLY A 61 -11.57 -15.31 21.72
CA GLY A 61 -11.78 -15.01 20.31
C GLY A 61 -11.99 -16.24 19.39
N GLY A 62 -11.97 -17.46 19.93
CA GLY A 62 -12.19 -18.70 19.19
C GLY A 62 -10.92 -19.43 18.74
N PHE A 63 -9.73 -18.87 19.00
CA PHE A 63 -8.44 -19.50 18.70
C PHE A 63 -8.06 -20.50 19.80
N HIS A 64 -8.82 -21.58 19.87
CA HIS A 64 -8.64 -22.62 20.88
C HIS A 64 -7.36 -23.42 20.63
N TRP A 65 -7.14 -23.83 19.37
CA TRP A 65 -5.98 -24.61 18.93
C TRP A 65 -5.01 -23.74 18.13
N MET A 66 -3.80 -23.61 18.67
CA MET A 66 -2.71 -22.86 18.09
C MET A 66 -1.51 -23.80 17.91
N THR A 67 -1.30 -24.27 16.68
CA THR A 67 -0.26 -25.25 16.35
C THR A 67 1.03 -24.53 16.00
N VAL A 68 2.11 -24.84 16.73
CA VAL A 68 3.46 -24.35 16.43
C VAL A 68 4.24 -25.46 15.72
N LYS A 69 4.68 -25.19 14.50
CA LYS A 69 5.57 -26.06 13.71
C LYS A 69 6.96 -25.46 13.59
N GLY A 70 7.97 -26.31 13.55
CA GLY A 70 9.37 -25.89 13.50
C GLY A 70 9.86 -25.27 14.81
N GLN A 71 11.08 -24.73 14.77
CA GLN A 71 11.72 -24.14 15.94
C GLN A 71 12.04 -22.67 15.68
N ARG A 72 11.63 -21.81 16.61
CA ARG A 72 11.99 -20.40 16.59
C ARG A 72 13.50 -20.24 16.82
N ALA A 73 14.17 -19.53 15.92
CA ALA A 73 15.57 -19.16 16.02
C ALA A 73 15.79 -18.16 17.16
N LEU A 74 16.97 -18.20 17.78
CA LEU A 74 17.37 -17.21 18.77
C LEU A 74 17.63 -15.85 18.11
N PRO A 75 17.49 -14.73 18.84
CA PRO A 75 17.78 -13.39 18.31
C PRO A 75 19.18 -13.24 17.70
N ARG A 76 20.17 -13.95 18.23
CA ARG A 76 21.56 -13.98 17.72
C ARG A 76 21.73 -14.77 16.41
N GLU A 77 20.84 -15.72 16.14
CA GLU A 77 20.90 -16.60 14.96
C GLU A 77 20.15 -15.98 13.78
N ALA A 78 18.98 -15.40 14.05
CA ALA A 78 18.18 -14.66 13.09
C ALA A 78 17.50 -13.48 13.81
N PRO A 79 18.05 -12.26 13.74
CA PRO A 79 17.47 -11.10 14.42
C PRO A 79 16.14 -10.62 13.80
N ILE A 80 15.81 -11.07 12.59
CA ILE A 80 14.60 -10.66 11.85
C ILE A 80 13.74 -11.90 11.56
N LEU A 81 12.45 -11.81 11.89
CA LEU A 81 11.42 -12.77 11.51
C LEU A 81 10.59 -12.19 10.36
N THR A 82 10.61 -12.80 9.19
CA THR A 82 9.80 -12.36 8.04
C THR A 82 8.52 -13.17 7.97
N LEU A 83 7.36 -12.52 8.11
CA LEU A 83 6.06 -13.19 8.20
C LEU A 83 5.23 -13.03 6.93
N ALA A 84 4.51 -14.10 6.55
CA ALA A 84 3.54 -14.08 5.48
C ALA A 84 2.49 -15.20 5.65
N PRO A 85 1.29 -15.08 5.06
CA PRO A 85 0.75 -13.88 4.44
C PRO A 85 0.28 -12.85 5.49
N HIS A 86 0.34 -11.57 5.16
CA HIS A 86 -0.26 -10.48 5.93
C HIS A 86 -1.70 -10.27 5.46
N SER A 87 -2.70 -10.35 6.34
CA SER A 87 -4.10 -10.15 5.96
C SER A 87 -4.99 -9.48 7.01
N SER A 88 -4.68 -9.57 8.31
CA SER A 88 -5.64 -9.13 9.34
C SER A 88 -5.01 -8.83 10.70
N TYR A 89 -5.81 -8.31 11.63
CA TYR A 89 -5.39 -8.11 13.03
C TYR A 89 -4.94 -9.40 13.73
N PHE A 90 -5.39 -10.57 13.29
CA PHE A 90 -4.96 -11.85 13.86
C PHE A 90 -3.49 -12.17 13.55
N ASP A 91 -2.86 -11.44 12.64
CA ASP A 91 -1.41 -11.50 12.41
C ASP A 91 -0.61 -10.97 13.62
N ALA A 92 -1.27 -10.34 14.59
CA ALA A 92 -0.68 -9.98 15.89
C ALA A 92 -0.51 -11.18 16.83
N ILE A 93 -1.14 -12.33 16.55
CA ILE A 93 -1.01 -13.54 17.37
C ILE A 93 0.47 -13.95 17.54
N PRO A 94 1.26 -14.15 16.46
CA PRO A 94 2.70 -14.40 16.55
C PRO A 94 3.46 -13.36 17.39
N VAL A 95 3.09 -12.08 17.29
CA VAL A 95 3.71 -10.98 18.05
C VAL A 95 3.52 -11.22 19.55
N THR A 96 2.27 -11.46 19.97
CA THR A 96 1.93 -11.67 21.39
C THR A 96 2.51 -12.97 21.96
N MET A 97 2.67 -14.02 21.13
CA MET A 97 3.32 -15.27 21.54
C MET A 97 4.82 -15.08 21.76
N THR A 98 5.46 -14.31 20.87
CA THR A 98 6.93 -14.21 20.81
C THR A 98 7.49 -13.02 21.57
N MET A 99 6.66 -12.02 21.90
CA MET A 99 7.05 -10.68 22.37
C MET A 99 8.12 -10.03 21.47
N SER A 100 7.98 -10.25 20.16
CA SER A 100 8.88 -9.66 19.15
C SER A 100 8.55 -8.18 18.94
N SER A 101 9.56 -7.39 18.58
CA SER A 101 9.36 -6.04 18.07
C SER A 101 8.69 -6.10 16.70
N ILE A 102 7.94 -5.06 16.33
CA ILE A 102 7.28 -4.97 15.00
C ILE A 102 7.59 -3.66 14.32
N VAL A 103 7.53 -3.66 12.99
CA VAL A 103 7.52 -2.43 12.19
C VAL A 103 6.07 -2.00 11.97
N MET A 104 5.72 -0.78 12.35
CA MET A 104 4.33 -0.31 12.25
C MET A 104 4.18 1.14 11.80
N LYS A 105 2.98 1.47 11.32
CA LYS A 105 2.58 2.83 10.99
C LYS A 105 2.67 3.75 12.21
N SER A 106 3.25 4.93 12.03
CA SER A 106 3.43 5.93 13.11
C SER A 106 2.12 6.31 13.81
N GLU A 107 1.01 6.32 13.08
CA GLU A 107 -0.33 6.68 13.53
C GLU A 107 -0.89 5.67 14.54
N SER A 108 -0.41 4.43 14.54
CA SER A 108 -0.87 3.39 15.46
C SER A 108 -0.47 3.64 16.92
N LYS A 109 0.50 4.54 17.17
CA LYS A 109 0.94 4.89 18.53
C LYS A 109 -0.08 5.73 19.30
N ASP A 110 -0.96 6.41 18.58
CA ASP A 110 -1.89 7.41 19.14
C ASP A 110 -3.25 6.78 19.52
N ILE A 111 -3.44 5.48 19.26
CA ILE A 111 -4.66 4.76 19.65
C ILE A 111 -4.67 4.59 21.18
N PRO A 112 -5.71 5.09 21.90
CA PRO A 112 -5.81 4.93 23.35
C PRO A 112 -5.74 3.46 23.76
N LEU A 113 -5.02 3.17 24.86
CA LEU A 113 -4.75 1.84 25.43
C LEU A 113 -3.86 0.93 24.54
N TRP A 114 -4.20 0.79 23.26
CA TRP A 114 -3.42 0.01 22.29
C TRP A 114 -2.01 0.56 22.10
N GLY A 115 -1.85 1.88 22.03
CA GLY A 115 -0.57 2.55 21.87
C GLY A 115 0.43 2.20 22.96
N THR A 116 -0.02 2.02 24.21
CA THR A 116 0.84 1.62 25.33
C THR A 116 1.33 0.18 25.22
N LEU A 117 0.44 -0.75 24.88
CA LEU A 117 0.80 -2.16 24.64
C LEU A 117 1.74 -2.32 23.45
N ILE A 118 1.51 -1.49 22.43
CA ILE A 118 2.40 -1.37 21.28
C ILE A 118 3.78 -0.86 21.71
N LYS A 119 3.87 0.23 22.48
CA LYS A 119 5.15 0.78 22.96
C LYS A 119 5.94 -0.23 23.79
N TYR A 120 5.25 -1.09 24.55
CA TYR A 120 5.88 -2.12 25.37
C TYR A 120 6.77 -3.08 24.57
N ILE A 121 6.33 -3.50 23.38
CA ILE A 121 7.10 -4.39 22.48
C ILE A 121 8.17 -3.65 21.66
N ARG A 122 8.43 -2.36 21.96
CA ARG A 122 9.47 -1.52 21.34
C ARG A 122 9.42 -1.56 19.80
N PRO A 123 8.34 -1.06 19.17
CA PRO A 123 8.19 -1.13 17.73
C PRO A 123 9.19 -0.20 17.04
N VAL A 124 9.44 -0.44 15.75
CA VAL A 124 10.07 0.55 14.87
C VAL A 124 8.94 1.23 14.09
N PHE A 125 8.75 2.52 14.33
CA PHE A 125 7.72 3.28 13.63
C PHE A 125 8.17 3.68 12.23
N VAL A 126 7.24 3.67 11.29
CA VAL A 126 7.44 4.11 9.91
C VAL A 126 6.25 4.95 9.44
N SER A 127 6.54 6.14 8.93
CA SER A 127 5.60 6.89 8.10
C SER A 127 5.84 6.51 6.65
N ARG A 128 4.81 5.99 5.97
CA ARG A 128 4.93 5.51 4.59
C ARG A 128 4.92 6.67 3.57
N SER A 129 4.29 7.78 3.93
CA SER A 129 4.24 9.00 3.11
C SER A 129 5.55 9.80 3.16
N ASP A 130 6.33 9.64 4.22
CA ASP A 130 7.59 10.34 4.44
C ASP A 130 8.81 9.46 4.06
N GLN A 131 9.62 9.93 3.10
CA GLN A 131 10.85 9.24 2.69
C GLN A 131 11.92 9.23 3.79
N ASP A 132 12.05 10.31 4.56
CA ASP A 132 13.08 10.40 5.58
C ASP A 132 12.72 9.52 6.78
N SER A 133 11.43 9.42 7.11
CA SER A 133 10.95 8.41 8.07
C SER A 133 11.32 6.99 7.63
N ARG A 134 11.10 6.62 6.36
CA ARG A 134 11.49 5.29 5.84
C ARG A 134 12.99 5.01 5.97
N LYS A 135 13.84 6.00 5.67
CA LYS A 135 15.30 5.85 5.85
C LYS A 135 15.65 5.63 7.33
N LYS A 136 15.09 6.43 8.24
CA LYS A 136 15.28 6.27 9.69
C LYS A 136 14.83 4.89 10.18
N THR A 137 13.69 4.39 9.70
CA THR A 137 13.20 3.04 10.00
C THR A 137 14.23 1.98 9.58
N VAL A 138 14.78 2.07 8.37
CA VAL A 138 15.79 1.11 7.87
C VAL A 138 17.07 1.17 8.71
N GLU A 139 17.56 2.35 9.04
CA GLU A 139 18.74 2.50 9.90
C GLU A 139 18.51 1.92 11.29
N GLU A 140 17.32 2.10 11.86
CA GLU A 140 16.99 1.53 13.17
C GLU A 140 16.87 0.00 13.13
N ILE A 141 16.27 -0.55 12.07
CA ILE A 141 16.25 -2.00 11.83
C ILE A 141 17.69 -2.52 11.72
N LYS A 142 18.55 -1.85 10.95
CA LYS A 142 19.95 -2.23 10.77
C LYS A 142 20.70 -2.21 12.09
N ARG A 143 20.57 -1.15 12.88
CA ARG A 143 21.19 -1.00 14.20
C ARG A 143 20.80 -2.14 15.15
N ARG A 144 19.50 -2.45 15.24
CA ARG A 144 18.99 -3.52 16.11
C ARG A 144 19.39 -4.91 15.61
N ALA A 145 19.36 -5.13 14.29
CA ALA A 145 19.72 -6.40 13.70
C ALA A 145 21.20 -6.77 13.92
N HIS A 146 22.09 -5.77 13.96
CA HIS A 146 23.53 -5.96 14.21
C HIS A 146 23.91 -5.93 15.69
N SER A 147 22.95 -5.89 16.61
CA SER A 147 23.21 -5.84 18.06
C SER A 147 23.64 -7.17 18.69
N GLY A 148 23.94 -8.21 17.90
CA GLY A 148 24.35 -9.52 18.43
C GLY A 148 23.27 -10.25 19.24
N GLY A 149 22.00 -9.86 19.09
CA GLY A 149 20.86 -10.45 19.81
C GLY A 149 20.52 -9.77 21.14
N GLU A 150 21.08 -8.59 21.43
CA GLU A 150 20.68 -7.78 22.59
C GLU A 150 19.25 -7.26 22.45
N TRP A 151 18.84 -6.91 21.23
CA TRP A 151 17.47 -6.48 20.95
C TRP A 151 16.54 -7.67 20.72
N PRO A 152 15.23 -7.54 21.09
CA PRO A 152 14.22 -8.49 20.67
C PRO A 152 14.21 -8.63 19.14
N GLN A 153 13.91 -9.83 18.65
CA GLN A 153 13.74 -10.08 17.22
C GLN A 153 12.72 -9.11 16.62
N ILE A 154 12.98 -8.66 15.40
CA ILE A 154 12.11 -7.75 14.67
C ILE A 154 11.25 -8.57 13.72
N MET A 155 9.96 -8.53 13.94
CA MET A 155 8.96 -9.19 13.12
C MET A 155 8.46 -8.22 12.05
N ILE A 156 8.62 -8.60 10.78
CA ILE A 156 8.30 -7.75 9.62
C ILE A 156 7.43 -8.56 8.65
N PHE A 157 6.33 -7.96 8.20
CA PHE A 157 5.56 -8.45 7.05
C PHE A 157 6.08 -7.76 5.78
N PRO A 158 6.96 -8.41 4.99
CA PRO A 158 7.61 -7.76 3.86
C PRO A 158 6.64 -7.42 2.72
N GLU A 159 5.44 -7.99 2.66
CA GLU A 159 4.35 -7.53 1.76
C GLU A 159 4.03 -6.04 1.97
N GLY A 160 4.14 -5.54 3.19
CA GLY A 160 3.85 -4.15 3.54
C GLY A 160 2.35 -3.79 3.51
N THR A 161 1.45 -4.73 3.23
CA THR A 161 0.00 -4.53 3.26
C THR A 161 -0.73 -5.83 3.51
N CYS A 162 -2.01 -5.74 3.88
CA CYS A 162 -2.89 -6.89 3.98
C CYS A 162 -3.36 -7.33 2.58
N THR A 163 -3.33 -8.63 2.32
CA THR A 163 -3.81 -9.30 1.09
C THR A 163 -4.82 -10.41 1.44
N ASN A 164 -5.44 -11.03 0.43
CA ASN A 164 -6.42 -12.11 0.61
C ASN A 164 -5.80 -13.51 0.78
N ARG A 165 -4.47 -13.61 0.93
CA ARG A 165 -3.73 -14.88 1.09
C ARG A 165 -3.75 -15.83 -0.13
N SER A 166 -4.33 -15.42 -1.26
CA SER A 166 -4.38 -16.25 -2.48
C SER A 166 -3.03 -16.37 -3.18
N CYS A 167 -2.14 -15.40 -2.98
CA CYS A 167 -0.78 -15.35 -3.49
C CYS A 167 0.09 -14.48 -2.59
N LEU A 168 1.41 -14.57 -2.74
CA LEU A 168 2.35 -13.60 -2.14
C LEU A 168 2.72 -12.52 -3.16
N ILE A 169 2.47 -11.27 -2.78
CA ILE A 169 2.85 -10.08 -3.56
C ILE A 169 4.35 -9.78 -3.44
N THR A 170 4.84 -8.77 -4.15
CA THR A 170 6.23 -8.33 -4.08
C THR A 170 6.63 -7.89 -2.67
N PHE A 171 7.69 -8.51 -2.16
CA PHE A 171 8.27 -8.19 -0.86
C PHE A 171 9.08 -6.90 -0.95
N LYS A 172 8.84 -5.98 -0.02
CA LYS A 172 9.64 -4.76 0.12
C LYS A 172 11.03 -5.10 0.68
N PRO A 173 12.10 -4.48 0.16
CA PRO A 173 13.48 -4.83 0.53
C PRO A 173 13.86 -4.40 1.96
N GLY A 174 13.04 -3.59 2.65
CA GLY A 174 13.38 -2.99 3.94
C GLY A 174 13.84 -3.98 5.03
N ALA A 175 13.25 -5.18 5.07
CA ALA A 175 13.65 -6.24 6.01
C ALA A 175 15.00 -6.89 5.65
N PHE A 176 15.43 -6.75 4.40
CA PHE A 176 16.56 -7.46 3.80
C PHE A 176 17.79 -6.56 3.61
N ILE A 177 17.62 -5.23 3.66
CA ILE A 177 18.72 -4.24 3.62
C ILE A 177 19.81 -4.50 4.68
N PRO A 178 19.51 -4.93 5.92
CA PRO A 178 20.54 -5.24 6.90
C PRO A 178 21.49 -6.38 6.50
N ALA A 179 21.15 -7.20 5.50
CA ALA A 179 22.02 -8.28 5.00
C ALA A 179 22.42 -9.32 6.08
N VAL A 180 21.56 -9.53 7.08
CA VAL A 180 21.69 -10.52 8.15
C VAL A 180 20.82 -11.76 7.88
N PRO A 181 21.07 -12.90 8.55
CA PRO A 181 20.15 -14.03 8.49
C PRO A 181 18.74 -13.65 8.94
N VAL A 182 17.74 -14.17 8.24
CA VAL A 182 16.32 -14.00 8.57
C VAL A 182 15.70 -15.37 8.83
N GLN A 183 14.66 -15.43 9.67
CA GLN A 183 13.84 -16.63 9.76
C GLN A 183 12.47 -16.38 9.11
N PRO A 184 12.18 -17.06 7.99
CA PRO A 184 10.86 -17.03 7.40
C PRO A 184 9.84 -17.74 8.30
N VAL A 185 8.68 -17.12 8.50
CA VAL A 185 7.60 -17.66 9.33
C VAL A 185 6.30 -17.57 8.54
N VAL A 186 5.63 -18.70 8.38
CA VAL A 186 4.37 -18.77 7.64
C VAL A 186 3.20 -19.00 8.58
N ILE A 187 2.10 -18.28 8.38
CA ILE A 187 0.90 -18.36 9.23
C ILE A 187 -0.34 -18.78 8.44
N ARG A 188 -1.15 -19.67 9.01
CA ARG A 188 -2.37 -20.20 8.41
C ARG A 188 -3.52 -20.13 9.40
N TYR A 189 -4.64 -19.56 8.97
CA TYR A 189 -5.92 -19.55 9.69
C TYR A 189 -7.05 -19.32 8.68
N PRO A 190 -8.31 -19.71 8.98
CA PRO A 190 -9.41 -19.67 8.04
C PRO A 190 -9.80 -18.21 7.70
N ASN A 191 -9.15 -17.67 6.68
CA ASN A 191 -9.45 -16.35 6.14
C ASN A 191 -9.17 -16.32 4.63
N LYS A 192 -10.17 -15.91 3.85
CA LYS A 192 -10.09 -15.78 2.38
C LYS A 192 -10.51 -14.41 1.87
N LEU A 193 -10.88 -13.48 2.76
CA LEU A 193 -11.43 -12.18 2.41
C LEU A 193 -10.37 -11.07 2.57
N VAL A 194 -10.58 -9.96 1.87
CA VAL A 194 -9.91 -8.68 2.14
C VAL A 194 -10.90 -7.81 2.89
N GLY A 195 -10.50 -7.19 3.99
CA GLY A 195 -11.38 -6.33 4.78
C GLY A 195 -11.14 -6.49 6.27
N LEU A 196 -10.64 -5.44 6.90
CA LEU A 196 -10.16 -5.51 8.27
C LEU A 196 -11.30 -5.74 9.28
N PHE A 197 -12.47 -5.15 9.02
CA PHE A 197 -13.65 -5.30 9.87
C PHE A 197 -14.39 -6.61 9.57
N GLU A 198 -14.57 -6.93 8.30
CA GLU A 198 -15.26 -8.13 7.83
C GLU A 198 -14.56 -9.39 8.34
N ILE A 199 -13.23 -9.44 8.26
CA ILE A 199 -12.44 -10.56 8.77
C ILE A 199 -12.59 -10.68 10.29
N LEU A 200 -12.46 -9.58 11.03
CA LEU A 200 -12.60 -9.58 12.49
C LEU A 200 -13.98 -10.10 12.89
N TRP A 201 -15.02 -9.56 12.26
CA TRP A 201 -16.42 -9.93 12.49
C TRP A 201 -16.67 -11.42 12.23
N LEU A 202 -16.33 -11.89 11.02
CA LEU A 202 -16.59 -13.25 10.60
C LEU A 202 -15.80 -14.25 11.47
N THR A 203 -14.54 -13.95 11.77
CA THR A 203 -13.69 -14.82 12.61
C THR A 203 -14.23 -14.91 14.04
N LEU A 204 -14.66 -13.79 14.62
CA LEU A 204 -15.26 -13.79 15.96
C LEU A 204 -16.64 -14.46 16.00
N CYS A 205 -17.34 -14.54 14.86
CA CYS A 205 -18.59 -15.31 14.73
C CYS A 205 -18.38 -16.82 14.61
N GLN A 206 -17.18 -17.30 14.25
CA GLN A 206 -16.90 -18.73 14.14
C GLN A 206 -16.76 -19.37 15.52
N LEU A 207 -17.36 -20.54 15.74
CA LEU A 207 -17.23 -21.23 17.03
C LEU A 207 -15.76 -21.50 17.39
N HIS A 208 -14.98 -21.92 16.40
CA HIS A 208 -13.58 -22.25 16.54
C HIS A 208 -12.79 -21.82 15.30
N ASN A 209 -11.59 -21.28 15.53
CA ASN A 209 -10.62 -20.88 14.52
C ASN A 209 -9.29 -21.62 14.77
N GLU A 210 -8.83 -22.43 13.83
CA GLU A 210 -7.49 -23.02 13.88
C GLU A 210 -6.44 -21.96 13.49
N PHE A 211 -5.32 -21.93 14.20
CA PHE A 211 -4.18 -21.10 13.84
C PHE A 211 -2.90 -21.95 13.81
N VAL A 212 -2.20 -21.95 12.68
CA VAL A 212 -0.90 -22.62 12.53
C VAL A 212 0.16 -21.56 12.30
N ILE A 213 1.19 -21.56 13.14
CA ILE A 213 2.43 -20.82 12.91
C ILE A 213 3.54 -21.83 12.63
N GLU A 214 4.26 -21.62 11.54
CA GLU A 214 5.35 -22.49 11.13
C GLU A 214 6.63 -21.68 10.95
N PHE A 215 7.61 -21.99 11.79
CA PHE A 215 8.96 -21.44 11.72
C PHE A 215 9.76 -22.26 10.72
N LEU A 216 10.08 -21.67 9.58
CA LEU A 216 10.91 -22.30 8.55
C LEU A 216 12.39 -22.26 8.95
N PRO A 217 13.26 -23.05 8.30
CA PRO A 217 14.70 -22.99 8.52
C PRO A 217 15.24 -21.56 8.36
N ILE A 218 16.30 -21.23 9.11
CA ILE A 218 16.97 -19.93 9.00
C ILE A 218 17.48 -19.78 7.57
N TYR A 219 17.19 -18.63 6.97
CA TYR A 219 17.68 -18.25 5.66
C TYR A 219 18.87 -17.29 5.82
N THR A 220 20.05 -17.75 5.43
CA THR A 220 21.28 -16.95 5.43
C THR A 220 21.53 -16.41 4.02
N PRO A 221 21.66 -15.08 3.84
CA PRO A 221 21.85 -14.51 2.50
C PRO A 221 23.22 -14.85 1.91
N SER A 222 23.25 -15.13 0.60
CA SER A 222 24.49 -15.24 -0.19
C SER A 222 25.21 -13.91 -0.34
N GLU A 223 26.46 -13.91 -0.82
CA GLU A 223 27.20 -12.66 -1.07
C GLU A 223 26.53 -11.76 -2.11
N GLU A 224 25.86 -12.34 -3.10
CA GLU A 224 25.05 -11.61 -4.08
C GLU A 224 23.82 -10.97 -3.42
N GLU A 225 23.11 -11.71 -2.56
CA GLU A 225 21.93 -11.24 -1.84
C GLU A 225 22.26 -10.15 -0.82
N LYS A 226 23.42 -10.22 -0.16
CA LYS A 226 23.91 -9.15 0.72
C LYS A 226 24.12 -7.83 -0.03
N LYS A 227 24.50 -7.90 -1.31
CA LYS A 227 24.66 -6.73 -2.19
C LYS A 227 23.35 -6.30 -2.85
N ASN A 228 22.39 -7.21 -2.96
CA ASN A 228 21.09 -6.98 -3.61
C ASN A 228 19.92 -7.38 -2.69
N PRO A 229 19.45 -6.46 -1.83
CA PRO A 229 18.31 -6.71 -0.93
C PRO A 229 17.02 -7.10 -1.64
N THR A 230 16.83 -6.69 -2.90
CA THR A 230 15.67 -7.07 -3.70
C THR A 230 15.74 -8.54 -4.09
N LEU A 231 16.91 -9.03 -4.52
CA LEU A 231 17.14 -10.44 -4.79
C LEU A 231 16.91 -11.29 -3.54
N PHE A 232 17.44 -10.84 -2.40
CA PHE A 232 17.23 -11.50 -1.12
C PHE A 232 15.72 -11.60 -0.78
N ALA A 233 14.97 -10.51 -0.95
CA ALA A 233 13.53 -10.48 -0.75
C ALA A 233 12.78 -11.47 -1.67
N ILE A 234 13.18 -11.54 -2.95
CA ILE A 234 12.58 -12.46 -3.94
C ILE A 234 12.80 -13.92 -3.55
N ASN A 235 14.02 -14.28 -3.15
CA ASN A 235 14.33 -15.67 -2.80
C ASN A 235 13.63 -16.11 -1.52
N VAL A 236 13.60 -15.25 -0.48
CA VAL A 236 12.85 -15.53 0.75
C VAL A 236 11.35 -15.65 0.46
N ARG A 237 10.79 -14.77 -0.39
CA ARG A 237 9.40 -14.88 -0.85
C ARG A 237 9.10 -16.23 -1.48
N ARG A 238 9.99 -16.74 -2.34
CA ARG A 238 9.84 -18.04 -3.00
C ARG A 238 9.79 -19.19 -1.99
N VAL A 239 10.70 -19.21 -1.01
CA VAL A 239 10.71 -20.22 0.07
C VAL A 239 9.41 -20.19 0.86
N MET A 240 8.91 -19.00 1.19
CA MET A 240 7.65 -18.85 1.92
C MET A 240 6.44 -19.27 1.09
N ALA A 241 6.41 -18.93 -0.20
CA ALA A 241 5.33 -19.31 -1.12
C ALA A 241 5.24 -20.83 -1.29
N GLU A 242 6.39 -21.50 -1.44
CA GLU A 242 6.49 -22.95 -1.51
C GLU A 242 5.95 -23.63 -0.24
N ALA A 243 6.39 -23.16 0.94
CA ALA A 243 5.88 -23.68 2.22
C ALA A 243 4.38 -23.45 2.39
N LEU A 244 3.85 -22.33 1.89
CA LEU A 244 2.42 -22.02 1.93
C LEU A 244 1.59 -22.77 0.88
N GLY A 245 2.22 -23.27 -0.19
CA GLY A 245 1.53 -23.85 -1.34
C GLY A 245 0.71 -22.83 -2.13
N VAL A 246 1.17 -21.57 -2.19
CA VAL A 246 0.49 -20.47 -2.90
C VAL A 246 1.36 -19.90 -4.01
N PRO A 247 0.78 -19.37 -5.11
CA PRO A 247 1.55 -18.71 -6.15
C PRO A 247 2.16 -17.38 -5.67
N ILE A 248 3.14 -16.90 -6.42
CA ILE A 248 3.71 -15.54 -6.28
C ILE A 248 3.20 -14.64 -7.40
N THR A 249 3.13 -13.34 -7.13
CA THR A 249 2.83 -12.32 -8.15
C THR A 249 3.80 -11.15 -8.04
N ASP A 250 4.10 -10.50 -9.16
CA ASP A 250 4.98 -9.34 -9.19
C ASP A 250 4.26 -8.02 -8.89
N TYR A 251 2.95 -8.08 -8.59
CA TYR A 251 2.23 -6.91 -8.09
C TYR A 251 2.81 -6.43 -6.77
N SER A 252 3.03 -5.13 -6.66
CA SER A 252 3.52 -4.48 -5.45
C SER A 252 2.38 -3.91 -4.59
N PHE A 253 2.73 -3.41 -3.42
CA PHE A 253 1.80 -2.64 -2.59
C PHE A 253 1.17 -1.47 -3.35
N GLU A 254 1.97 -0.75 -4.12
CA GLU A 254 1.53 0.40 -4.90
C GLU A 254 0.52 -0.04 -5.97
N ASP A 255 0.71 -1.21 -6.59
CA ASP A 255 -0.25 -1.83 -7.52
C ASP A 255 -1.56 -2.20 -6.82
N CYS A 256 -1.50 -2.78 -5.62
CA CYS A 256 -2.70 -3.07 -4.83
C CYS A 256 -3.44 -1.79 -4.43
N GLN A 257 -2.72 -0.72 -4.06
CA GLN A 257 -3.35 0.58 -3.77
C GLN A 257 -4.00 1.18 -5.01
N LEU A 258 -3.37 1.07 -6.18
CA LEU A 258 -3.93 1.50 -7.44
C LEU A 258 -5.21 0.71 -7.77
N ALA A 259 -5.21 -0.61 -7.58
CA ALA A 259 -6.37 -1.47 -7.83
C ALA A 259 -7.52 -1.24 -6.82
N MET A 260 -7.20 -0.97 -5.55
CA MET A 260 -8.17 -0.74 -4.47
C MET A 260 -8.66 0.72 -4.37
N ALA A 261 -8.13 1.63 -5.17
CA ALA A 261 -8.63 3.00 -5.27
C ALA A 261 -9.98 3.01 -6.03
N GLU A 262 -10.98 2.32 -5.50
CA GLU A 262 -12.37 2.48 -5.91
C GLU A 262 -12.81 3.90 -5.53
N GLY A 263 -12.79 4.83 -6.50
CA GLY A 263 -13.45 6.10 -6.24
C GLY A 263 -13.35 7.21 -7.27
N GLN A 264 -12.22 7.49 -7.93
CA GLN A 264 -12.12 8.81 -8.59
C GLN A 264 -11.33 8.92 -9.89
N LEU A 265 -10.44 8.00 -10.24
CA LEU A 265 -9.63 8.10 -11.46
C LEU A 265 -9.37 6.68 -12.00
N ARG A 266 -9.87 6.33 -13.18
CA ARG A 266 -9.49 5.11 -13.92
C ARG A 266 -8.71 5.55 -15.16
N LEU A 267 -7.87 4.70 -15.74
CA LEU A 267 -7.36 4.91 -17.10
C LEU A 267 -8.33 4.24 -18.10
N PRO A 268 -8.33 4.64 -19.39
CA PRO A 268 -9.30 4.15 -20.39
C PRO A 268 -9.39 2.63 -20.42
N VAL A 269 -10.56 2.13 -20.85
CA VAL A 269 -10.96 0.71 -20.84
C VAL A 269 -9.95 -0.22 -21.54
N ASP A 270 -9.09 0.33 -22.41
CA ASP A 270 -8.10 -0.40 -23.19
C ASP A 270 -6.66 -0.28 -22.66
N THR A 271 -6.41 0.55 -21.64
CA THR A 271 -5.10 0.67 -20.98
C THR A 271 -5.16 0.02 -19.60
N CYS A 272 -4.56 -1.17 -19.45
CA CYS A 272 -4.43 -1.78 -18.14
C CYS A 272 -3.53 -0.89 -17.25
N LEU A 273 -4.13 -0.12 -16.34
CA LEU A 273 -3.43 0.80 -15.43
C LEU A 273 -2.28 0.13 -14.67
N LEU A 274 -2.44 -1.17 -14.42
CA LEU A 274 -1.46 -2.04 -13.79
C LEU A 274 -0.27 -2.37 -14.70
N GLU A 275 -0.51 -2.58 -16.00
CA GLU A 275 0.55 -2.74 -17.00
C GLU A 275 1.29 -1.42 -17.21
N PHE A 276 0.58 -0.31 -17.31
CA PHE A 276 1.21 1.01 -17.38
C PHE A 276 2.09 1.28 -16.14
N ALA A 277 1.59 0.99 -14.92
CA ALA A 277 2.37 1.12 -13.70
C ALA A 277 3.61 0.21 -13.67
N LYS A 278 3.53 -1.00 -14.24
CA LYS A 278 4.69 -1.90 -14.42
C LYS A 278 5.72 -1.30 -15.37
N LEU A 279 5.30 -0.81 -16.54
CA LEU A 279 6.19 -0.20 -17.54
C LEU A 279 6.88 1.05 -16.99
N VAL A 280 6.16 1.92 -16.28
CA VAL A 280 6.74 3.11 -15.61
C VAL A 280 7.87 2.72 -14.65
N ARG A 281 7.69 1.64 -13.88
CA ARG A 281 8.74 1.13 -12.97
C ARG A 281 9.89 0.48 -13.72
N GLY A 282 9.59 -0.32 -14.75
CA GLY A 282 10.59 -1.01 -15.56
C GLY A 282 11.53 -0.04 -16.27
N LEU A 283 10.99 1.07 -16.79
CA LEU A 283 11.77 2.15 -17.42
C LEU A 283 12.54 3.02 -16.41
N GLY A 284 12.36 2.79 -15.10
CA GLY A 284 13.06 3.55 -14.07
C GLY A 284 12.69 5.03 -14.02
N LEU A 285 11.52 5.42 -14.55
CA LEU A 285 11.03 6.79 -14.49
C LEU A 285 10.96 7.23 -13.02
N LYS A 286 11.87 8.14 -12.63
CA LYS A 286 12.15 8.46 -11.23
C LYS A 286 10.90 8.95 -10.50
N LEU A 287 10.29 8.06 -9.72
CA LEU A 287 9.19 8.35 -8.78
C LEU A 287 9.65 9.09 -7.51
N GLN A 288 10.95 9.39 -7.38
CA GLN A 288 11.46 10.24 -6.32
C GLN A 288 11.10 11.70 -6.61
N ASN A 289 10.49 12.40 -5.64
CA ASN A 289 9.96 13.76 -5.81
C ASN A 289 8.92 13.89 -6.93
N SER A 290 7.96 12.96 -6.99
CA SER A 290 6.86 12.96 -7.97
C SER A 290 6.14 14.32 -8.09
N GLU A 291 6.10 15.11 -7.01
CA GLU A 291 5.63 16.51 -7.01
C GLU A 291 6.32 17.36 -8.09
N LYS A 292 7.66 17.42 -8.02
CA LYS A 292 8.51 18.23 -8.88
C LYS A 292 8.61 17.64 -10.28
N THR A 293 8.83 16.34 -10.39
CA THR A 293 8.99 15.65 -11.68
C THR A 293 7.75 15.83 -12.57
N LEU A 294 6.55 15.69 -12.01
CA LEU A 294 5.31 15.90 -12.77
C LEU A 294 5.07 17.37 -13.13
N GLN A 295 5.48 18.32 -12.27
CA GLN A 295 5.45 19.74 -12.65
C GLN A 295 6.44 20.04 -13.78
N ASP A 296 7.63 19.45 -13.76
CA ASP A 296 8.63 19.59 -14.81
C ASP A 296 8.12 19.03 -16.14
N TYR A 297 7.51 17.83 -16.13
CA TYR A 297 6.84 17.29 -17.31
C TYR A 297 5.70 18.20 -17.80
N GLY A 298 4.80 18.66 -16.92
CA GLY A 298 3.73 19.58 -17.30
C GLY A 298 4.23 20.89 -17.91
N ASN A 299 5.31 21.45 -17.36
CA ASN A 299 5.95 22.66 -17.91
C ASN A 299 6.60 22.40 -19.28
N ARG A 300 7.19 21.22 -19.51
CA ARG A 300 7.76 20.84 -20.80
C ARG A 300 6.69 20.66 -21.86
N VAL A 301 5.57 20.02 -21.50
CA VAL A 301 4.42 19.86 -22.39
C VAL A 301 3.84 21.20 -22.83
N ARG A 302 3.76 22.18 -21.91
CA ARG A 302 3.29 23.53 -22.26
C ARG A 302 4.20 24.28 -23.24
N LYS A 303 5.50 23.95 -23.26
CA LYS A 303 6.49 24.55 -24.16
C LYS A 303 6.57 23.85 -25.52
N LEU A 304 5.97 22.68 -25.66
CA LEU A 304 5.95 21.96 -26.92
C LEU A 304 4.96 22.62 -27.89
N GLU A 305 5.44 23.02 -29.06
CA GLU A 305 4.58 23.52 -30.14
C GLU A 305 3.69 22.40 -30.72
N LYS A 306 4.21 21.16 -30.75
CA LYS A 306 3.47 19.96 -31.15
C LYS A 306 2.99 19.18 -29.92
N LYS A 307 1.67 19.04 -29.80
CA LYS A 307 1.00 18.30 -28.71
C LYS A 307 1.03 16.77 -28.93
N LYS A 308 1.09 16.34 -30.19
CA LYS A 308 1.29 14.94 -30.58
C LYS A 308 2.77 14.67 -30.85
N LEU A 309 3.31 13.61 -30.27
CA LEU A 309 4.70 13.17 -30.44
C LEU A 309 4.75 11.79 -31.13
N GLY A 310 5.73 11.60 -32.01
CA GLY A 310 6.10 10.27 -32.48
C GLY A 310 6.99 9.53 -31.48
N PHE A 311 7.28 8.26 -31.74
CA PHE A 311 8.06 7.40 -30.83
C PHE A 311 9.43 7.98 -30.44
N ASP A 312 10.21 8.46 -31.41
CA ASP A 312 11.56 9.00 -31.14
C ASP A 312 11.50 10.30 -30.31
N ASP A 313 10.54 11.17 -30.61
CA ASP A 313 10.30 12.40 -29.85
C ASP A 313 9.85 12.08 -28.42
N PHE A 314 9.07 11.01 -28.22
CA PHE A 314 8.66 10.53 -26.91
C PHE A 314 9.84 9.98 -26.09
N ALA A 315 10.73 9.21 -26.72
CA ALA A 315 11.97 8.75 -26.08
C ALA A 315 12.84 9.93 -25.61
N HIS A 316 13.03 10.93 -26.48
CA HIS A 316 13.69 12.18 -26.13
C HIS A 316 12.96 12.98 -25.06
N PHE A 317 11.62 12.96 -25.07
CA PHE A 317 10.84 13.60 -24.03
C PHE A 317 11.08 12.92 -22.67
N LEU A 318 11.16 11.61 -22.60
CA LEU A 318 11.37 10.91 -21.33
C LEU A 318 12.82 10.85 -20.86
N ASP A 319 13.78 11.19 -21.73
CA ASP A 319 15.22 11.04 -21.48
C ASP A 319 15.58 9.56 -21.19
N VAL A 320 14.98 8.67 -21.98
CA VAL A 320 15.19 7.22 -21.90
C VAL A 320 15.50 6.66 -23.28
N PRO A 321 16.36 5.64 -23.39
CA PRO A 321 16.69 5.05 -24.68
C PRO A 321 15.48 4.33 -25.28
N ALA A 322 15.41 4.33 -26.61
CA ALA A 322 14.46 3.49 -27.34
C ALA A 322 14.67 2.02 -26.94
N SER A 323 13.59 1.37 -26.51
CA SER A 323 13.56 -0.02 -26.05
C SER A 323 12.19 -0.61 -26.29
N ASP A 324 12.09 -1.94 -26.34
CA ASP A 324 10.81 -2.65 -26.50
C ASP A 324 9.83 -2.24 -25.40
N MET A 325 10.31 -2.07 -24.17
CA MET A 325 9.50 -1.59 -23.04
C MET A 325 8.97 -0.16 -23.23
N LEU A 326 9.77 0.73 -23.85
CA LEU A 326 9.30 2.07 -24.19
C LEU A 326 8.28 2.03 -25.33
N ARG A 327 8.45 1.09 -26.27
CA ARG A 327 7.50 0.86 -27.36
C ARG A 327 6.16 0.39 -26.82
N ASP A 328 6.17 -0.61 -25.94
CA ASP A 328 4.97 -1.09 -25.23
C ASP A 328 4.27 0.07 -24.51
N MET A 329 5.03 0.97 -23.88
CA MET A 329 4.46 2.15 -23.22
C MET A 329 3.86 3.16 -24.21
N PHE A 330 4.51 3.38 -25.34
CA PHE A 330 4.03 4.29 -26.39
C PHE A 330 2.71 3.78 -26.99
N ASP A 331 2.66 2.49 -27.31
CA ASP A 331 1.52 1.84 -27.95
C ASP A 331 0.25 1.90 -27.05
N LEU A 332 0.40 2.01 -25.72
CA LEU A 332 -0.74 2.24 -24.81
C LEU A 332 -1.46 3.58 -25.01
N PHE A 333 -0.82 4.57 -25.65
CA PHE A 333 -1.36 5.91 -25.91
C PHE A 333 -1.51 6.21 -27.40
N ASP A 334 -1.19 5.26 -28.28
CA ASP A 334 -1.42 5.36 -29.73
C ASP A 334 -2.82 4.83 -30.08
N GLU A 335 -3.86 5.61 -29.78
CA GLU A 335 -5.28 5.20 -29.97
C GLU A 335 -5.65 4.91 -31.44
N HIS A 336 -4.85 5.38 -32.40
CA HIS A 336 -5.17 5.28 -33.84
C HIS A 336 -4.17 4.44 -34.63
N GLU A 337 -3.19 3.82 -33.97
CA GLU A 337 -2.07 3.12 -34.62
C GLU A 337 -1.38 4.00 -35.69
N ASP A 338 -1.40 5.33 -35.49
CA ASP A 338 -0.82 6.30 -36.42
C ASP A 338 0.62 6.68 -36.05
N ASN A 339 1.21 5.94 -35.09
CA ASN A 339 2.52 6.17 -34.51
C ASN A 339 2.64 7.59 -33.94
N SER A 340 1.54 8.09 -33.36
CA SER A 340 1.49 9.38 -32.66
C SER A 340 0.68 9.27 -31.35
N MET A 341 1.19 9.90 -30.30
CA MET A 341 0.49 9.96 -29.00
C MET A 341 0.36 11.40 -28.51
N ASP A 342 -0.70 11.71 -27.78
CA ASP A 342 -0.81 12.99 -27.06
C ASP A 342 -0.02 12.91 -25.75
N ILE A 343 1.07 13.68 -25.66
CA ILE A 343 1.95 13.64 -24.50
C ILE A 343 1.25 14.09 -23.21
N ARG A 344 0.17 14.88 -23.32
CA ARG A 344 -0.63 15.32 -22.17
C ARG A 344 -1.33 14.14 -21.52
N GLU A 345 -1.82 13.19 -22.31
CA GLU A 345 -2.51 12.02 -21.80
C GLU A 345 -1.57 11.14 -20.99
N PHE A 346 -0.35 10.94 -21.48
CA PHE A 346 0.72 10.27 -20.75
C PHE A 346 1.05 10.96 -19.42
N VAL A 347 1.20 12.29 -19.39
CA VAL A 347 1.53 12.99 -18.14
C VAL A 347 0.38 12.92 -17.12
N ILE A 348 -0.88 12.96 -17.59
CA ILE A 348 -2.05 12.73 -16.73
C ILE A 348 -2.00 11.30 -16.16
N ALA A 349 -1.83 10.29 -17.00
CA ALA A 349 -1.75 8.90 -16.59
C ALA A 349 -0.60 8.66 -15.61
N LEU A 350 0.58 9.24 -15.88
CA LEU A 350 1.73 9.19 -14.99
C LEU A 350 1.41 9.84 -13.63
N SER A 351 0.65 10.93 -13.60
CA SER A 351 0.19 11.57 -12.36
C SER A 351 -0.76 10.66 -11.56
N VAL A 352 -1.66 9.93 -12.23
CA VAL A 352 -2.56 8.96 -11.58
C VAL A 352 -1.74 7.85 -10.91
N VAL A 353 -0.78 7.25 -11.62
CA VAL A 353 0.09 6.20 -11.08
C VAL A 353 0.97 6.70 -9.95
N CYS A 354 1.52 7.91 -10.08
CA CYS A 354 2.40 8.50 -9.07
C CYS A 354 1.65 8.98 -7.83
N ARG A 355 0.36 9.33 -7.94
CA ARG A 355 -0.42 9.99 -6.88
C ARG A 355 -1.90 9.57 -6.89
N PRO A 356 -2.22 8.28 -6.71
CA PRO A 356 -3.59 7.78 -6.84
C PRO A 356 -4.62 8.45 -5.91
N ALA A 357 -4.19 8.92 -4.74
CA ALA A 357 -5.05 9.59 -3.76
C ALA A 357 -5.11 11.13 -3.89
N LYS A 358 -4.41 11.75 -4.86
CA LYS A 358 -4.38 13.22 -5.05
C LYS A 358 -5.13 13.65 -6.31
N THR A 359 -6.42 13.29 -6.41
CA THR A 359 -7.29 13.60 -7.56
C THR A 359 -7.25 15.07 -7.96
N LEU A 360 -7.44 15.98 -6.99
CA LEU A 360 -7.41 17.43 -7.23
C LEU A 360 -6.05 17.90 -7.78
N GLY A 361 -4.96 17.28 -7.32
CA GLY A 361 -3.61 17.58 -7.81
C GLY A 361 -3.42 17.14 -9.26
N THR A 362 -3.89 15.95 -9.62
CA THR A 362 -3.89 15.45 -11.00
C THR A 362 -4.75 16.31 -11.91
N MET A 363 -5.95 16.70 -11.47
CA MET A 363 -6.83 17.61 -12.21
C MET A 363 -6.20 18.97 -12.42
N LYS A 364 -5.57 19.56 -11.39
CA LYS A 364 -4.88 20.83 -11.50
C LYS A 364 -3.70 20.76 -12.48
N LEU A 365 -2.94 19.66 -12.47
CA LEU A 365 -1.87 19.43 -13.43
C LEU A 365 -2.41 19.33 -14.86
N ALA A 366 -3.49 18.56 -15.04
CA ALA A 366 -4.17 18.42 -16.32
C ALA A 366 -4.63 19.78 -16.86
N PHE A 367 -5.39 20.56 -16.07
CA PHE A 367 -5.83 21.90 -16.46
C PHE A 367 -4.68 22.79 -16.90
N ARG A 368 -3.58 22.81 -16.15
CA ARG A 368 -2.41 23.62 -16.48
C ARG A 368 -1.75 23.26 -17.82
N MET A 369 -1.92 22.02 -18.30
CA MET A 369 -1.40 21.57 -19.60
C MET A 369 -2.36 21.90 -20.76
N PHE A 370 -3.63 22.17 -20.49
CA PHE A 370 -4.64 22.49 -21.50
C PHE A 370 -5.05 23.98 -21.49
N GLU A 371 -4.77 24.72 -20.42
CA GLU A 371 -5.12 26.14 -20.31
C GLU A 371 -4.45 26.98 -21.41
N THR A 372 -5.20 27.94 -21.98
CA THR A 372 -4.60 28.91 -22.88
C THR A 372 -3.69 29.88 -22.11
N VAL A 373 -2.68 30.42 -22.79
CA VAL A 373 -1.73 31.37 -22.18
C VAL A 373 -2.40 32.72 -21.89
N GLU A 374 -3.46 33.08 -22.63
CA GLU A 374 -4.09 34.39 -22.57
C GLU A 374 -5.10 34.53 -21.43
N ASP A 375 -5.95 33.52 -21.23
CA ASP A 375 -7.06 33.60 -20.27
C ASP A 375 -7.06 32.48 -19.21
N GLY A 376 -6.15 31.51 -19.31
CA GLY A 376 -6.07 30.38 -18.38
C GLY A 376 -7.30 29.47 -18.43
N ALA A 377 -8.10 29.54 -19.50
CA ALA A 377 -9.32 28.76 -19.65
C ALA A 377 -9.10 27.52 -20.52
N ILE A 378 -9.97 26.53 -20.34
CA ILE A 378 -10.09 25.34 -21.17
C ILE A 378 -11.48 25.28 -21.81
N THR A 379 -11.56 24.60 -22.94
CA THR A 379 -12.80 24.35 -23.67
C THR A 379 -13.48 23.06 -23.19
N GLU A 380 -14.75 22.87 -23.59
CA GLU A 380 -15.50 21.65 -23.29
C GLU A 380 -14.82 20.39 -23.83
N ARG A 381 -14.26 20.45 -25.05
CA ARG A 381 -13.52 19.33 -25.66
C ARG A 381 -12.27 18.97 -24.86
N GLU A 382 -11.56 19.97 -24.36
CA GLU A 382 -10.35 19.76 -23.56
C GLU A 382 -10.69 19.18 -22.18
N LEU A 383 -11.79 19.64 -21.56
CA LEU A 383 -12.31 19.02 -20.35
C LEU A 383 -12.70 17.55 -20.59
N ALA A 384 -13.33 17.25 -21.72
CA ALA A 384 -13.68 15.88 -22.09
C ALA A 384 -12.45 14.99 -22.17
N VAL A 385 -11.36 15.46 -22.80
CA VAL A 385 -10.08 14.72 -22.86
C VAL A 385 -9.49 14.52 -21.47
N ILE A 386 -9.39 15.59 -20.66
CA ILE A 386 -8.87 15.51 -19.29
C ILE A 386 -9.63 14.45 -18.48
N LEU A 387 -10.97 14.49 -18.52
CA LEU A 387 -11.79 13.55 -17.78
C LEU A 387 -11.78 12.15 -18.40
N LYS A 388 -11.71 12.00 -19.73
CA LYS A 388 -11.54 10.70 -20.41
C LYS A 388 -10.27 10.00 -19.92
N THR A 389 -9.12 10.70 -19.97
CA THR A 389 -7.83 10.13 -19.58
C THR A 389 -7.75 9.91 -18.07
N ALA A 390 -8.26 10.85 -17.27
CA ALA A 390 -8.13 10.78 -15.82
C ALA A 390 -9.16 9.83 -15.19
N LEU A 391 -10.35 9.67 -15.79
CA LEU A 391 -11.46 8.82 -15.29
C LEU A 391 -11.62 7.51 -16.05
N GLY A 392 -10.98 7.34 -17.20
CA GLY A 392 -10.86 6.06 -17.87
C GLY A 392 -12.14 5.56 -18.50
N VAL A 393 -12.98 6.48 -18.94
CA VAL A 393 -14.30 6.23 -19.52
C VAL A 393 -14.24 6.47 -21.03
N THR A 394 -14.85 5.57 -21.82
CA THR A 394 -14.84 5.66 -23.30
C THR A 394 -15.70 6.80 -23.83
N HIS A 395 -16.83 7.08 -23.16
CA HIS A 395 -17.71 8.21 -23.46
C HIS A 395 -18.14 8.91 -22.18
N LEU A 396 -17.74 10.18 -22.04
CA LEU A 396 -18.21 11.05 -20.97
C LEU A 396 -18.89 12.27 -21.59
N SER A 397 -20.21 12.38 -21.41
CA SER A 397 -20.90 13.63 -21.71
C SER A 397 -20.54 14.66 -20.64
N VAL A 398 -19.62 15.56 -20.99
CA VAL A 398 -19.21 16.65 -20.11
C VAL A 398 -20.12 17.87 -20.22
N SER A 399 -21.06 17.89 -21.18
CA SER A 399 -21.86 19.07 -21.49
C SER A 399 -22.68 19.56 -20.30
N SER A 400 -23.28 18.66 -19.53
CA SER A 400 -24.03 19.03 -18.31
C SER A 400 -23.13 19.57 -17.20
N LEU A 401 -21.92 19.00 -17.05
CA LEU A 401 -20.93 19.47 -16.09
C LEU A 401 -20.36 20.84 -16.50
N PHE A 402 -20.03 20.99 -17.79
CA PHE A 402 -19.49 22.20 -18.36
C PHE A 402 -20.50 23.34 -18.26
N ALA A 403 -21.75 23.11 -18.65
CA ALA A 403 -22.83 24.10 -18.54
C ALA A 403 -23.14 24.50 -17.09
N ALA A 404 -23.02 23.57 -16.13
CA ALA A 404 -23.22 23.87 -14.71
C ALA A 404 -22.12 24.80 -14.14
N ILE A 405 -20.92 24.80 -14.75
CA ILE A 405 -19.78 25.59 -14.27
C ILE A 405 -19.62 26.88 -15.09
N ASP A 406 -19.82 26.82 -16.40
CA ASP A 406 -19.89 27.95 -17.34
C ASP A 406 -21.30 28.56 -17.36
N ALA A 407 -21.76 29.03 -16.20
CA ALA A 407 -23.09 29.64 -16.05
C ALA A 407 -23.29 30.91 -16.90
N GLU A 408 -22.20 31.50 -17.39
CA GLU A 408 -22.19 32.69 -18.24
C GLU A 408 -22.14 32.34 -19.74
N ASN A 409 -22.11 31.04 -20.08
CA ASN A 409 -22.10 30.51 -21.45
C ASN A 409 -20.98 31.10 -22.33
N THR A 410 -19.81 31.26 -21.73
CA THR A 410 -18.62 31.84 -22.39
C THR A 410 -17.92 30.83 -23.31
N GLY A 411 -18.28 29.55 -23.23
CA GLY A 411 -17.59 28.45 -23.92
C GLY A 411 -16.22 28.12 -23.33
N LYS A 412 -15.88 28.71 -22.18
CA LYS A 412 -14.56 28.68 -21.55
C LYS A 412 -14.69 28.49 -20.04
N MET A 413 -13.78 27.71 -19.46
CA MET A 413 -13.79 27.43 -18.02
C MET A 413 -12.39 27.49 -17.41
N THR A 414 -12.26 28.10 -16.24
CA THR A 414 -10.98 28.20 -15.50
C THR A 414 -10.95 27.27 -14.28
N PHE A 415 -9.74 26.91 -13.81
CA PHE A 415 -9.57 26.10 -12.60
C PHE A 415 -9.84 26.93 -11.33
N GLY A 416 -11.11 27.04 -10.95
CA GLY A 416 -11.57 27.86 -9.82
C GLY A 416 -12.31 27.09 -8.72
N LYS A 417 -12.81 27.83 -7.71
CA LYS A 417 -13.60 27.27 -6.59
C LYS A 417 -14.83 26.49 -7.07
N LYS A 418 -15.53 26.95 -8.12
CA LYS A 418 -16.71 26.26 -8.68
C LYS A 418 -16.36 24.87 -9.22
N PHE A 419 -15.24 24.75 -9.94
CA PHE A 419 -14.75 23.47 -10.45
C PHE A 419 -14.28 22.54 -9.33
N SER A 420 -13.61 23.08 -8.32
CA SER A 420 -13.17 22.30 -7.14
C SER A 420 -14.37 21.70 -6.40
N VAL A 421 -15.44 22.47 -6.21
CA VAL A 421 -16.69 21.98 -5.62
C VAL A 421 -17.37 20.94 -6.52
N ALA A 422 -17.41 21.16 -7.84
CA ALA A 422 -17.97 20.19 -8.78
C ALA A 422 -17.20 18.85 -8.78
N LEU A 423 -15.88 18.88 -8.57
CA LEU A 423 -15.05 17.68 -8.42
C LEU A 423 -15.42 16.87 -7.17
N ASP A 424 -15.91 17.49 -6.10
CA ASP A 424 -16.38 16.77 -4.90
C ASP A 424 -17.66 15.96 -5.19
N PHE A 425 -18.45 16.36 -6.19
CA PHE A 425 -19.64 15.64 -6.67
C PHE A 425 -19.35 14.66 -7.83
N LEU A 426 -18.12 14.68 -8.37
CA LEU A 426 -17.69 13.78 -9.44
C LEU A 426 -17.92 12.29 -9.14
N PRO A 427 -17.68 11.77 -7.92
CA PRO A 427 -17.96 10.36 -7.60
C PRO A 427 -19.45 10.00 -7.76
N ILE A 428 -20.34 10.92 -7.41
CA ILE A 428 -21.79 10.76 -7.54
C ILE A 428 -22.19 10.82 -9.02
N MET A 429 -21.61 11.73 -9.80
CA MET A 429 -21.85 11.83 -11.24
C MET A 429 -21.31 10.62 -12.01
N ILE A 430 -20.12 10.12 -11.68
CA ILE A 430 -19.53 8.92 -12.29
C ILE A 430 -20.39 7.70 -11.97
N ALA A 431 -20.86 7.55 -10.74
CA ALA A 431 -21.82 6.50 -10.40
C ALA A 431 -23.11 6.63 -11.24
N HIS A 432 -23.62 7.84 -11.42
CA HIS A 432 -24.83 8.05 -12.22
C HIS A 432 -24.64 7.76 -13.72
N LEU A 433 -23.47 8.07 -14.29
CA LEU A 433 -23.15 7.88 -15.71
C LEU A 433 -22.74 6.43 -16.04
N VAL A 434 -22.08 5.73 -15.11
CA VAL A 434 -21.66 4.34 -15.28
C VAL A 434 -22.80 3.35 -15.02
N PHE A 435 -23.73 3.67 -14.09
CA PHE A 435 -24.84 2.79 -13.74
C PHE A 435 -26.18 3.13 -14.41
N ASN A 436 -26.31 4.26 -15.12
CA ASN A 436 -27.51 4.62 -15.91
C ASN A 436 -27.11 5.30 -17.23
N PRO A 437 -26.82 4.54 -18.30
CA PRO A 437 -26.64 5.13 -19.62
C PRO A 437 -27.97 5.72 -20.13
N PRO A 438 -27.96 6.87 -20.85
CA PRO A 438 -29.17 7.42 -21.44
C PRO A 438 -29.76 6.44 -22.47
N PRO A 439 -31.10 6.36 -22.60
CA PRO A 439 -31.74 5.46 -23.55
C PRO A 439 -31.36 5.87 -24.98
N HIS A 440 -30.69 4.97 -25.71
CA HIS A 440 -30.43 5.15 -27.13
C HIS A 440 -31.77 5.23 -27.89
N TYR A 441 -32.00 6.35 -28.58
CA TYR A 441 -33.00 6.43 -29.63
C TYR A 441 -32.52 5.61 -30.84
N SER A 442 -33.18 4.48 -31.09
CA SER A 442 -33.09 3.75 -32.34
C SER A 442 -34.00 4.38 -33.39
N TRP A 443 -33.44 4.91 -34.46
CA TRP A 443 -34.11 4.97 -35.76
C TRP A 443 -33.19 4.34 -36.81
N ALA A 444 -33.74 3.31 -37.45
CA ALA A 444 -33.27 2.56 -38.63
C ALA A 444 -32.01 1.71 -38.47
#